data_AF-A0A932MD98-F1
#
_entry.id   AF-A0A932MD98-F1
#
_cell.length_a   1.000
_cell.length_b   1.000
_cell.length_c   1.000
_cell.angle_alpha   90.00
_cell.angle_beta   90.00
_cell.angle_gamma   90.00
#
_symmetry.space_group_name_H-M   'P 1'
#
loop_
_entity.id
_entity.type
_entity.pdbx_description
1 polymer ?
#
loop_
_entity_poly.entity_id
_entity_poly.type
_entity_poly.pdbx_seq_one_letter_code
_entity_poly.pdbx_strand_id
1 'polypeptide(L)'
;RGVPRQYANLGAELVANLIDKVIENTEDVGRAFPEEARKIHYQEAPERRIRGTASPQEVEALKEEGIEVVALPIPPHRVGKTH
;
A
#
# COMPACT_ATOMS: atom_id res chain seq x y z
N ARG A 1 7.89 -12.36 26.05
CA ARG A 1 7.71 -13.59 25.24
C ARG A 1 7.71 -13.12 23.78
N GLY A 2 8.71 -13.51 22.98
CA GLY A 2 8.82 -13.03 21.60
C GLY A 2 7.71 -13.60 20.72
N VAL A 3 7.17 -12.80 19.80
CA VAL A 3 6.20 -13.25 18.80
C VAL A 3 6.89 -14.27 17.89
N PRO A 4 6.35 -15.49 17.68
CA PRO A 4 6.97 -16.46 16.78
C PRO A 4 6.93 -15.92 15.34
N ARG A 5 8.10 -15.91 14.67
CA ARG A 5 8.17 -15.54 13.24
C ARG A 5 7.72 -16.72 12.39
N GLN A 6 6.75 -16.48 11.52
CA GLN A 6 6.27 -17.46 10.55
C GLN A 6 6.98 -17.21 9.21
N TYR A 7 7.45 -18.27 8.58
CA TYR A 7 8.05 -18.25 7.24
C TYR A 7 7.19 -19.10 6.31
N ALA A 8 7.01 -18.68 5.07
CA ALA A 8 6.22 -19.40 4.08
C ALA A 8 6.96 -19.45 2.73
N ASN A 9 6.94 -20.60 2.08
CA ASN A 9 7.57 -20.84 0.80
C ASN A 9 6.59 -20.48 -0.33
N LEU A 10 6.19 -19.21 -0.38
CA LEU A 10 5.18 -18.74 -1.33
C LEU A 10 5.76 -18.80 -2.75
N GLY A 11 5.10 -19.55 -3.64
CA GLY A 11 5.43 -19.57 -5.06
C GLY A 11 5.07 -18.25 -5.74
N ALA A 12 5.73 -17.95 -6.87
CA ALA A 12 5.53 -16.71 -7.63
C ALA A 12 4.06 -16.48 -8.04
N GLU A 13 3.35 -17.56 -8.41
CA GLU A 13 1.93 -17.53 -8.77
C GLU A 13 1.03 -17.00 -7.64
N LEU A 14 1.25 -17.46 -6.40
CA LEU A 14 0.45 -17.02 -5.27
C LEU A 14 0.71 -15.54 -4.93
N VAL A 15 1.97 -15.11 -5.03
CA VAL A 15 2.34 -13.69 -4.85
C VAL A 15 1.69 -12.84 -5.95
N ALA A 16 1.69 -13.29 -7.20
CA ALA A 16 1.06 -12.59 -8.31
C ALA A 16 -0.46 -12.42 -8.09
N ASN A 17 -1.16 -13.49 -7.71
CA ASN A 17 -2.60 -13.43 -7.43
C ASN A 17 -2.94 -12.48 -6.27
N LEU A 18 -2.10 -12.44 -5.22
CA LEU A 18 -2.27 -11.49 -4.12
C LEU A 18 -2.10 -10.04 -4.61
N ILE A 19 -1.09 -9.78 -5.43
CA ILE A 19 -0.86 -8.44 -6.02
C ILE A 19 -2.04 -8.03 -6.90
N ASP A 20 -2.50 -8.91 -7.78
CA ASP A 20 -3.63 -8.64 -8.67
C ASP A 20 -4.88 -8.31 -7.85
N LYS A 21 -5.13 -9.05 -6.76
CA LYS A 21 -6.25 -8.74 -5.86
C LYS A 21 -6.12 -7.36 -5.21
N VAL A 22 -4.92 -6.95 -4.83
CA VAL A 22 -4.72 -5.59 -4.31
C VAL A 22 -4.98 -4.55 -5.39
N ILE A 23 -4.46 -4.76 -6.60
CA ILE A 23 -4.65 -3.83 -7.72
C ILE A 23 -6.13 -3.65 -8.06
N GLU A 24 -6.91 -4.74 -8.09
CA GLU A 24 -8.34 -4.70 -8.39
C GLU A 24 -9.19 -4.02 -7.30
N ASN A 25 -8.73 -4.04 -6.04
CA ASN A 25 -9.52 -3.59 -4.89
C ASN A 25 -9.01 -2.28 -4.28
N THR A 26 -8.12 -1.58 -4.99
CA THR A 26 -7.57 -0.30 -4.59
C THR A 26 -7.56 0.67 -5.75
N GLU A 27 -7.68 1.96 -5.43
CA GLU A 27 -7.50 3.04 -6.40
C GLU A 27 -6.02 3.45 -6.45
N ASP A 28 -5.46 3.63 -7.65
CA ASP A 28 -4.08 4.11 -7.82
C ASP A 28 -4.05 5.63 -7.82
N VAL A 29 -3.51 6.22 -6.76
CA VAL A 29 -3.33 7.67 -6.63
C VAL A 29 -1.88 8.10 -6.93
N GLY A 30 -1.02 7.15 -7.34
CA GLY A 30 0.37 7.42 -7.71
C GLY A 30 1.16 8.18 -6.64
N ARG A 31 1.80 9.29 -7.03
CA ARG A 31 2.62 10.12 -6.13
C ARG A 31 1.81 10.94 -5.13
N ALA A 32 0.50 11.05 -5.30
CA ALA A 32 -0.38 11.75 -4.37
C ALA A 32 -0.73 10.90 -3.13
N PHE A 33 -0.22 9.67 -3.04
CA PHE A 33 -0.53 8.75 -1.94
C PHE A 33 -0.37 9.34 -0.53
N PRO A 34 0.73 10.05 -0.18
CA PRO A 34 0.86 10.63 1.15
C PRO A 34 -0.25 11.65 1.47
N GLU A 35 -0.60 12.49 0.49
CA GLU A 35 -1.63 13.52 0.67
C GLU A 35 -3.03 12.89 0.78
N GLU A 36 -3.36 11.95 -0.12
CA GLU A 36 -4.66 11.28 -0.10
C GLU A 36 -4.85 10.41 1.15
N ALA A 37 -3.79 9.75 1.63
CA ALA A 37 -3.84 8.98 2.87
C ALA A 37 -4.18 9.88 4.07
N ARG A 38 -3.56 11.08 4.15
CA ARG A 38 -3.88 12.07 5.19
C ARG A 38 -5.32 12.57 5.09
N LYS A 39 -5.77 12.95 3.89
CA LYS A 39 -7.15 13.41 3.69
C LYS A 39 -8.18 12.37 4.13
N ILE A 40 -7.95 11.10 3.81
CA ILE A 40 -8.84 10.01 4.25
C ILE A 40 -8.78 9.83 5.77
N HIS A 41 -7.58 9.85 6.37
CA HIS A 41 -7.40 9.72 7.81
C HIS A 41 -8.10 10.85 8.60
N TYR A 42 -8.00 12.09 8.13
CA TYR A 42 -8.64 13.27 8.72
C TYR A 42 -10.09 13.49 8.26
N GLN A 43 -10.67 12.55 7.52
CA GLN A 43 -12.05 12.61 7.03
C GLN A 43 -12.35 13.81 6.10
N GLU A 44 -11.32 14.37 5.47
CA GLU A 44 -11.41 15.42 4.45
C GLU A 44 -11.76 14.85 3.06
N ALA A 45 -11.58 13.55 2.86
CA ALA A 45 -11.98 12.81 1.67
C ALA A 45 -12.78 11.55 2.05
N PRO A 46 -13.65 11.03 1.16
CA PRO A 46 -14.41 9.80 1.41
C PRO A 46 -13.49 8.60 1.69
N GLU A 47 -13.94 7.71 2.58
CA GLU A 47 -13.22 6.48 2.88
C GLU A 47 -13.15 5.57 1.65
N ARG A 48 -11.94 5.24 1.22
CA ARG A 48 -11.66 4.37 0.07
C ARG A 48 -10.28 3.72 0.23
N ARG A 49 -10.07 2.57 -0.38
CA ARG A 49 -8.76 1.90 -0.37
C ARG A 49 -7.90 2.46 -1.49
N ILE A 50 -6.76 3.04 -1.14
CA ILE A 50 -5.82 3.64 -2.10
C ILE A 50 -4.48 2.90 -2.10
N ARG A 51 -3.78 2.98 -3.23
CA ARG A 51 -2.38 2.59 -3.39
C ARG A 51 -1.63 3.70 -4.11
N GLY A 52 -0.32 3.73 -3.96
CA GLY A 52 0.54 4.61 -4.73
C GLY A 52 1.97 4.53 -4.25
N THR A 53 2.73 5.59 -4.48
CA THR A 53 4.16 5.66 -4.18
C THR A 53 4.43 6.73 -3.15
N ALA A 54 5.32 6.43 -2.21
CA ALA A 54 5.83 7.36 -1.22
C ALA A 54 7.32 7.10 -1.00
N SER A 55 8.08 8.16 -0.71
CA SER A 55 9.46 8.08 -0.26
C SER A 55 9.54 7.51 1.17
N PRO A 56 10.70 6.99 1.59
CA PRO A 56 10.89 6.52 2.96
C PRO A 56 10.57 7.58 4.03
N GLN A 57 10.89 8.84 3.75
CA GLN A 57 10.62 9.97 4.64
C GLN A 57 9.11 10.24 4.78
N GLU A 58 8.38 10.19 3.66
CA GLU A 58 6.92 10.35 3.68
C GLU A 58 6.24 9.18 4.42
N VAL A 59 6.72 7.94 4.22
CA VAL A 59 6.21 6.77 4.94
C VAL A 59 6.42 6.91 6.46
N GLU A 60 7.55 7.44 6.89
CA GLU A 60 7.80 7.67 8.31
C GLU A 60 6.88 8.76 8.87
N ALA A 61 6.73 9.88 8.16
CA ALA A 61 5.82 10.95 8.57
C ALA A 61 4.37 10.44 8.73
N LEU A 62 3.89 9.63 7.77
CA LEU A 62 2.56 9.02 7.87
C LEU A 62 2.41 8.17 9.14
N LYS A 63 3.43 7.39 9.51
CA LYS A 63 3.39 6.57 10.73
C LYS A 63 3.41 7.42 12.00
N GLU A 64 4.20 8.50 12.02
CA GLU A 64 4.23 9.46 13.14
C GLU A 64 2.85 10.13 13.34
N GLU A 65 2.13 10.37 12.24
CA GLU A 65 0.75 10.87 12.25
C GLU A 65 -0.29 9.80 12.65
N GLY A 66 0.11 8.53 12.79
CA GLY A 66 -0.79 7.41 13.12
C GLY A 66 -1.47 6.77 11.90
N ILE A 67 -1.00 7.05 10.69
CA ILE A 67 -1.51 6.50 9.44
C ILE A 67 -0.76 5.21 9.12
N GLU A 68 -1.46 4.08 9.25
CA GLU A 68 -0.88 2.77 8.96
C GLU A 68 -0.70 2.55 7.44
N VAL A 69 0.53 2.28 7.03
CA VAL A 69 0.89 2.00 5.63
C VAL A 69 1.73 0.73 5.52
N VAL A 70 1.54 -0.03 4.45
CA VAL A 70 2.24 -1.30 4.19
C VAL A 70 2.90 -1.23 2.82
N ALA A 71 4.19 -1.59 2.77
CA ALA A 71 4.90 -1.75 1.51
C ALA A 71 4.48 -3.05 0.82
N LEU A 72 3.91 -2.93 -0.38
CA LEU A 72 3.48 -4.08 -1.17
C LEU A 72 4.59 -4.52 -2.13
N PRO A 73 4.82 -5.84 -2.33
CA PRO A 73 5.84 -6.35 -3.23
C PRO A 73 5.39 -6.31 -4.70
N ILE A 74 4.90 -5.17 -5.18
CA ILE A 74 4.41 -5.01 -6.56
C ILE A 74 5.61 -4.87 -7.50
N PRO A 75 5.73 -5.74 -8.53
CA PRO A 75 6.77 -5.60 -9.54
C PRO A 75 6.66 -4.26 -10.28
N PRO A 76 7.80 -3.62 -10.64
CA PRO A 76 7.78 -2.29 -11.27
C PRO A 76 6.91 -2.20 -12.53
N HIS A 77 6.83 -3.28 -13.33
CA HIS A 77 6.02 -3.31 -14.55
C HIS A 77 4.51 -3.36 -14.33
N ARG A 78 4.06 -3.53 -13.07
CA ARG A 78 2.65 -3.46 -12.66
C ARG A 78 2.30 -2.16 -11.95
N VAL A 79 3.30 -1.33 -11.62
CA VAL A 79 3.08 0.01 -11.05
C VAL A 79 2.71 0.96 -12.19
N GLY A 80 1.51 1.55 -12.16
CA GLY A 80 1.10 2.57 -13.15
C GLY A 80 0.32 2.07 -14.37
N LYS A 81 -0.26 0.87 -14.35
CA LYS A 81 -1.37 0.57 -15.28
C LYS A 81 -2.65 1.20 -14.74
N THR A 82 -2.85 2.46 -15.11
CA THR A 82 -4.16 3.13 -15.06
C THR A 82 -5.13 2.29 -15.89
N HIS A 83 -6.21 1.82 -15.28
CA HIS A 83 -7.41 1.41 -16.01
C HIS A 83 -8.22 2.64 -16.38
#